data_AF-A0A4D4L9E7-F1
#
_entry.id   AF-A0A4D4L9E7-F1
#
_cell.length_a   1.000
_cell.length_b   1.000
_cell.length_c   1.000
_cell.angle_alpha   90.00
_cell.angle_beta   90.00
_cell.angle_gamma   90.00
#
_symmetry.space_group_name_H-M   'P 1'
#
loop_
_entity.id
_entity.type
_entity.pdbx_description
1 polymer ?
#
loop_
_entity_poly.entity_id
_entity_poly.type
_entity_poly.pdbx_seq_one_letter_code
_entity_poly.pdbx_strand_id
1 'polypeptide(L)'
;MAHGQGAELTDSLETTTHTADSGPGGYAAARLRLLQEESRSGPPRRAALADLTDQWLATLLTGGAETAGIERGVALVAVGGYGRGELSPRSDLDVLLLHDGSADRSALAALADHIWYPVWDMGLALDHSVRTPDEARGTAAEDLKVQLGLLDARHIAGDAALTADLRTAVLADWRAQAPRRLPELHALCQERAERHGELQFLLEPDLKEARGGLRDATALRAIAASWLADAPREGLDDARRRLLDARDALHLSTGRATDRLALQEQDQVAGALGLLDADALLRQIYESARIISYASDVTWREVERVLRARSAARPRLRALLGGRGGAGGGADAGERSPLAEGVVEQDGEVVLARAARPDRDPVLPCGPPRPPPRPDSRCPRTP
;
A
#
# COMPACT_ATOMS: atom_id res chain seq x y z
N MET A 1 -51.28 -50.10 -37.98
CA MET A 1 -50.33 -50.88 -37.17
C MET A 1 -49.07 -51.11 -37.99
N ALA A 2 -48.02 -50.35 -37.70
CA ALA A 2 -46.63 -50.49 -38.13
C ALA A 2 -45.86 -49.41 -37.31
N HIS A 3 -45.13 -49.74 -36.24
CA HIS A 3 -43.71 -50.17 -36.25
C HIS A 3 -42.91 -49.32 -37.26
N GLY A 4 -42.04 -48.37 -36.90
CA GLY A 4 -41.26 -48.18 -35.69
C GLY A 4 -39.78 -48.19 -36.10
N GLN A 5 -39.13 -47.03 -36.07
CA GLN A 5 -37.67 -46.86 -35.91
C GLN A 5 -37.35 -45.35 -35.90
N GLY A 6 -37.18 -44.82 -34.70
CA GLY A 6 -36.56 -43.51 -34.48
C GLY A 6 -35.04 -43.65 -34.60
N ALA A 7 -34.44 -42.79 -35.40
CA ALA A 7 -33.00 -42.62 -35.47
C ALA A 7 -32.59 -41.59 -34.40
N GLU A 8 -32.07 -42.06 -33.27
CA GLU A 8 -31.31 -41.22 -32.34
C GLU A 8 -29.88 -41.08 -32.88
N LEU A 9 -29.59 -39.90 -33.41
CA LEU A 9 -28.24 -39.44 -33.69
C LEU A 9 -27.62 -39.00 -32.35
N THR A 10 -26.78 -39.86 -31.78
CA THR A 10 -25.89 -39.49 -30.68
C THR A 10 -24.78 -38.62 -31.22
N ASP A 11 -24.89 -37.31 -31.03
CA ASP A 11 -23.82 -36.34 -31.22
C ASP A 11 -22.86 -36.43 -30.03
N SER A 12 -21.75 -37.13 -30.23
CA SER A 12 -20.67 -37.23 -29.25
C SER A 12 -19.88 -35.92 -29.26
N LEU A 13 -20.28 -34.99 -28.40
CA LEU A 13 -19.48 -33.83 -28.00
C LEU A 13 -18.21 -34.32 -27.30
N GLU A 14 -17.14 -34.48 -28.08
CA GLU A 14 -15.77 -34.53 -27.59
C GLU A 14 -15.49 -33.23 -26.83
N THR A 15 -15.61 -33.30 -25.51
CA THR A 15 -15.06 -32.29 -24.61
C THR A 15 -13.55 -32.42 -24.66
N THR A 16 -12.91 -31.64 -25.53
CA THR A 16 -11.45 -31.49 -25.51
C THR A 16 -11.10 -30.73 -24.25
N THR A 17 -10.77 -31.48 -23.18
CA THR A 17 -10.05 -30.94 -22.03
C THR A 17 -8.70 -30.46 -22.54
N HIS A 18 -8.58 -29.16 -22.83
CA HIS A 18 -7.30 -28.52 -23.04
C HIS A 18 -6.53 -28.62 -21.72
N THR A 19 -5.66 -29.62 -21.59
CA THR A 19 -4.53 -29.56 -20.68
C THR A 19 -3.77 -28.28 -21.04
N ALA A 20 -3.91 -27.26 -20.19
CA ALA A 20 -3.14 -26.05 -20.32
C ALA A 20 -1.67 -26.46 -20.27
N ASP A 21 -0.95 -26.21 -21.36
CA ASP A 21 0.50 -26.38 -21.40
C ASP A 21 1.08 -25.50 -20.29
N SER A 22 1.52 -26.12 -19.21
CA SER A 22 2.07 -25.44 -18.03
C SER A 22 3.54 -25.05 -18.23
N GLY A 23 4.10 -25.34 -19.42
CA GLY A 23 5.41 -24.87 -19.83
C GLY A 23 5.49 -23.36 -20.10
N PRO A 24 6.71 -22.82 -20.28
CA PRO A 24 6.93 -21.39 -20.52
C PRO A 24 6.12 -20.81 -21.68
N GLY A 25 5.91 -21.59 -22.74
CA GLY A 25 5.12 -21.19 -23.91
C GLY A 25 3.63 -20.99 -23.61
N GLY A 26 3.05 -21.84 -22.76
CA GLY A 26 1.64 -21.73 -22.39
C GLY A 26 1.36 -20.57 -21.43
N TYR A 27 2.25 -20.32 -20.47
CA TYR A 27 2.16 -19.14 -19.59
C TYR A 27 2.25 -17.84 -20.40
N ALA A 28 3.25 -17.70 -21.29
CA ALA A 28 3.42 -16.48 -22.10
C ALA A 28 2.18 -16.19 -22.97
N ALA A 29 1.62 -17.23 -23.62
CA ALA A 29 0.41 -17.11 -24.41
C ALA A 29 -0.82 -16.75 -23.55
N ALA A 30 -0.99 -17.38 -22.39
CA ALA A 30 -2.08 -17.07 -21.46
C ALA A 30 -1.98 -15.63 -20.92
N ARG A 31 -0.77 -15.19 -20.59
CA ARG A 31 -0.51 -13.84 -20.11
C ARG A 31 -0.81 -12.81 -21.19
N LEU A 32 -0.39 -13.05 -22.44
CA LEU A 32 -0.69 -12.16 -23.57
C LEU A 32 -2.20 -12.02 -23.79
N ARG A 33 -2.97 -13.12 -23.70
CA ARG A 33 -4.44 -13.07 -23.79
C ARG A 33 -5.05 -12.17 -22.72
N LEU A 34 -4.62 -12.29 -21.46
CA LEU A 34 -5.10 -11.43 -20.37
C LEU A 34 -4.77 -9.94 -20.59
N LEU A 35 -3.63 -9.63 -21.22
CA LEU A 35 -3.28 -8.25 -21.55
C LEU A 35 -4.13 -7.67 -22.67
N GLN A 36 -4.57 -8.50 -23.62
CA GLN A 36 -5.40 -8.10 -24.76
C GLN A 36 -6.90 -8.12 -24.47
N GLU A 37 -7.31 -8.75 -23.37
CA GLU A 37 -8.72 -8.86 -22.98
C GLU A 37 -9.26 -7.52 -22.46
N GLU A 38 -9.92 -6.75 -23.33
CA GLU A 38 -10.50 -5.44 -22.99
C GLU A 38 -11.68 -5.55 -22.01
N SER A 39 -12.46 -6.64 -22.07
CA SER A 39 -13.59 -6.89 -21.16
C SER A 39 -13.18 -7.01 -19.69
N ARG A 40 -11.90 -7.27 -19.43
CA ARG A 40 -11.31 -7.39 -18.10
C ARG A 40 -10.26 -6.31 -17.92
N SER A 41 -10.64 -5.14 -17.42
CA SER A 41 -9.74 -4.02 -17.10
C SER A 41 -9.63 -3.80 -15.60
N GLY A 42 -8.62 -3.04 -15.16
CA GLY A 42 -8.47 -2.65 -13.76
C GLY A 42 -8.24 -3.83 -12.78
N PRO A 43 -8.88 -3.84 -11.59
CA PRO A 43 -8.62 -4.84 -10.55
C PRO A 43 -8.79 -6.31 -11.00
N PRO A 44 -9.85 -6.68 -11.75
CA PRO A 44 -9.99 -8.04 -12.29
C PRO A 44 -8.81 -8.50 -13.15
N ARG A 45 -8.20 -7.61 -13.95
CA ARG A 45 -7.03 -7.96 -14.77
C ARG A 45 -5.81 -8.21 -13.91
N ARG A 46 -5.54 -7.32 -12.95
CA ARG A 46 -4.40 -7.45 -12.02
C ARG A 46 -4.47 -8.74 -11.20
N ALA A 47 -5.67 -9.07 -10.70
CA ALA A 47 -5.90 -10.33 -9.99
C ALA A 47 -5.66 -11.54 -10.90
N ALA A 48 -6.23 -11.55 -12.11
CA ALA A 48 -6.03 -12.65 -13.05
C ALA A 48 -4.56 -12.83 -13.48
N LEU A 49 -3.82 -11.72 -13.65
CA LEU A 49 -2.39 -11.77 -13.93
C LEU A 49 -1.59 -12.34 -12.75
N ALA A 50 -1.94 -11.95 -11.52
CA ALA A 50 -1.33 -12.50 -10.31
C ALA A 50 -1.62 -14.00 -10.18
N ASP A 51 -2.88 -14.42 -10.31
CA ASP A 51 -3.29 -15.82 -10.20
C ASP A 51 -2.62 -16.70 -11.26
N LEU A 52 -2.55 -16.23 -12.51
CA LEU A 52 -1.86 -16.93 -13.59
C LEU A 52 -0.37 -17.09 -13.29
N THR A 53 0.26 -16.04 -12.76
CA THR A 53 1.69 -16.05 -12.42
C THR A 53 1.95 -16.94 -11.21
N ASP A 54 1.07 -16.95 -10.21
CA ASP A 54 1.16 -17.83 -9.05
C ASP A 54 1.13 -19.30 -9.46
N GLN A 55 0.18 -19.70 -10.33
CA GLN A 55 0.05 -21.08 -10.80
C GLN A 55 1.29 -21.54 -11.57
N TRP A 56 1.83 -20.67 -12.41
CA TRP A 56 3.03 -20.96 -13.17
C TRP A 56 4.27 -21.08 -12.27
N LEU A 57 4.49 -20.12 -11.36
CA LEU A 57 5.59 -20.16 -10.40
C LEU A 57 5.48 -21.36 -9.44
N ALA A 58 4.28 -21.74 -9.03
CA ALA A 58 4.04 -22.94 -8.22
C ALA A 58 4.47 -24.21 -8.98
N THR A 59 4.18 -24.29 -10.27
CA THR A 59 4.61 -25.41 -11.12
C THR A 59 6.14 -25.50 -11.21
N LEU A 60 6.82 -24.35 -11.36
CA LEU A 60 8.29 -24.30 -11.35
C LEU A 60 8.88 -24.72 -10.01
N LEU A 61 8.30 -24.25 -8.89
CA LEU A 61 8.74 -24.65 -7.56
C LEU A 61 8.62 -26.17 -7.38
N THR A 62 7.46 -26.75 -7.71
CA THR A 62 7.24 -28.19 -7.56
C THR A 62 8.20 -29.01 -8.42
N GLY A 63 8.29 -28.72 -9.72
CA GLY A 63 9.17 -29.46 -10.63
C GLY A 63 10.66 -29.31 -10.28
N GLY A 64 11.07 -28.10 -9.89
CA GLY A 64 12.43 -27.84 -9.42
C GLY A 64 12.76 -28.57 -8.12
N ALA A 65 11.83 -28.57 -7.17
CA ALA A 65 12.02 -29.20 -5.86
C ALA A 65 12.11 -30.72 -5.99
N GLU A 66 11.26 -31.34 -6.82
CA GLU A 66 11.34 -32.76 -7.17
C GLU A 66 12.70 -33.12 -7.79
N THR A 67 13.16 -32.33 -8.76
CA THR A 67 14.45 -32.56 -9.44
C THR A 67 15.64 -32.40 -8.50
N ALA A 68 15.57 -31.44 -7.58
CA ALA A 68 16.61 -31.17 -6.59
C ALA A 68 16.56 -32.12 -5.37
N GLY A 69 15.54 -32.98 -5.26
CA GLY A 69 15.34 -33.86 -4.11
C GLY A 69 14.94 -33.13 -2.82
N ILE A 70 14.28 -31.97 -2.94
CA ILE A 70 13.82 -31.16 -1.80
C ILE A 70 12.33 -31.48 -1.56
N GLU A 71 12.04 -32.25 -0.51
CA GLU A 71 10.67 -32.63 -0.19
C GLU A 71 9.89 -31.56 0.59
N ARG A 72 10.59 -30.82 1.47
CA ARG A 72 9.99 -29.86 2.42
C ARG A 72 10.97 -28.73 2.72
N GLY A 73 10.53 -27.73 3.49
CA GLY A 73 11.40 -26.70 4.03
C GLY A 73 11.77 -25.61 3.03
N VAL A 74 10.99 -25.46 1.95
CA VAL A 74 11.08 -24.34 1.00
C VAL A 74 9.70 -23.76 0.72
N ALA A 75 9.61 -22.45 0.49
CA ALA A 75 8.37 -21.79 0.15
C ALA A 75 8.61 -20.60 -0.78
N LEU A 76 7.72 -20.39 -1.75
CA LEU A 76 7.76 -19.24 -2.63
C LEU A 76 6.75 -18.18 -2.16
N VAL A 77 7.20 -16.94 -2.06
CA VAL A 77 6.44 -15.83 -1.47
C VAL A 77 6.49 -14.62 -2.40
N ALA A 78 5.32 -14.10 -2.78
CA ALA A 78 5.21 -12.79 -3.44
C ALA A 78 5.33 -11.68 -2.40
N VAL A 79 6.01 -10.58 -2.73
CA VAL A 79 6.13 -9.40 -1.85
C VAL A 79 5.70 -8.13 -2.60
N GLY A 80 5.58 -7.01 -1.88
CA GLY A 80 5.27 -5.72 -2.49
C GLY A 80 3.96 -5.70 -3.31
N GLY A 81 4.00 -5.11 -4.51
CA GLY A 81 2.81 -4.99 -5.37
C GLY A 81 2.24 -6.33 -5.83
N TYR A 82 3.13 -7.29 -6.12
CA TYR A 82 2.73 -8.65 -6.47
C TYR A 82 2.15 -9.40 -5.26
N GLY A 83 2.72 -9.21 -4.08
CA GLY A 83 2.20 -9.72 -2.81
C GLY A 83 0.77 -9.25 -2.51
N ARG A 84 0.39 -8.04 -2.92
CA ARG A 84 -0.99 -7.53 -2.80
C ARG A 84 -1.96 -8.04 -3.86
N GLY A 85 -1.51 -8.82 -4.85
CA GLY A 85 -2.34 -9.24 -5.99
C GLY A 85 -2.62 -8.09 -6.97
N GLU A 86 -1.77 -7.06 -6.98
CA GLU A 86 -1.95 -5.83 -7.76
C GLU A 86 -0.95 -5.75 -8.91
N LEU A 87 -0.77 -6.87 -9.63
CA LEU A 87 0.24 -6.98 -10.67
C LEU A 87 -0.17 -6.17 -11.91
N SER A 88 0.46 -5.02 -12.10
CA SER A 88 0.30 -4.19 -13.29
C SER A 88 0.86 -4.90 -14.53
N PRO A 89 0.37 -4.61 -15.76
CA PRO A 89 0.72 -5.30 -17.00
C PRO A 89 2.22 -5.49 -17.27
N ARG A 90 3.04 -4.52 -16.84
CA ARG A 90 4.50 -4.46 -17.04
C ARG A 90 5.28 -4.28 -15.75
N SER A 91 4.67 -4.48 -14.58
CA SER A 91 5.42 -4.39 -13.32
C SER A 91 6.30 -5.62 -13.11
N ASP A 92 7.39 -5.39 -12.39
CA ASP A 92 8.32 -6.42 -11.94
C ASP A 92 7.61 -7.46 -11.04
N LEU A 93 8.14 -8.68 -11.05
CA LEU A 93 7.80 -9.71 -10.08
C LEU A 93 8.75 -9.61 -8.89
N ASP A 94 8.21 -9.30 -7.71
CA ASP A 94 9.00 -9.32 -6.47
C ASP A 94 8.77 -10.66 -5.75
N VAL A 95 9.76 -11.54 -5.73
CA VAL A 95 9.63 -12.94 -5.25
C VAL A 95 10.72 -13.33 -4.25
N LEU A 96 10.31 -13.94 -3.14
CA LEU A 96 11.21 -14.49 -2.12
C LEU A 96 11.08 -16.01 -2.08
N LEU A 97 12.19 -16.72 -2.33
CA LEU A 97 12.32 -18.13 -2.03
C LEU A 97 12.82 -18.31 -0.61
N LEU A 98 11.91 -18.72 0.27
CA LEU A 98 12.23 -19.09 1.65
C LEU A 98 12.76 -20.50 1.74
N HIS A 99 13.67 -20.73 2.68
CA HIS A 99 14.07 -22.06 3.12
C HIS A 99 14.32 -22.14 4.62
N ASP A 100 14.19 -23.32 5.22
CA ASP A 100 14.47 -23.55 6.65
C ASP A 100 15.95 -23.91 6.94
N GLY A 101 16.75 -24.07 5.88
CA GLY A 101 18.17 -24.44 5.97
C GLY A 101 18.43 -25.95 6.05
N SER A 102 17.40 -26.78 5.91
CA SER A 102 17.53 -28.24 5.88
C SER A 102 18.02 -28.78 4.54
N ALA A 103 17.72 -28.09 3.44
CA ALA A 103 18.16 -28.46 2.09
C ALA A 103 19.67 -28.21 1.91
N ASP A 104 20.32 -29.10 1.16
CA ASP A 104 21.71 -28.87 0.75
C ASP A 104 21.83 -27.60 -0.10
N ARG A 105 22.94 -26.86 0.07
CA ARG A 105 23.15 -25.59 -0.62
C ARG A 105 23.15 -25.73 -2.14
N SER A 106 23.71 -26.82 -2.67
CA SER A 106 23.73 -27.06 -4.11
C SER A 106 22.35 -27.39 -4.67
N ALA A 107 21.55 -28.16 -3.91
CA ALA A 107 20.16 -28.44 -4.25
C ALA A 107 19.30 -27.17 -4.23
N LEU A 108 19.48 -26.31 -3.22
CA LEU A 108 18.77 -25.03 -3.11
C LEU A 108 19.14 -24.07 -4.26
N ALA A 109 20.42 -24.01 -4.64
CA ALA A 109 20.87 -23.22 -5.78
C ALA A 109 20.27 -23.74 -7.10
N ALA A 110 20.24 -25.06 -7.29
CA ALA A 110 19.62 -25.67 -8.47
C ALA A 110 18.10 -25.39 -8.52
N LEU A 111 17.42 -25.43 -7.37
CA LEU A 111 16.01 -25.05 -7.27
C LEU A 111 15.79 -23.58 -7.64
N ALA A 112 16.61 -22.68 -7.08
CA ALA A 112 16.53 -21.25 -7.39
C ALA A 112 16.70 -21.00 -8.89
N ASP A 113 17.74 -21.56 -9.51
CA ASP A 113 17.99 -21.48 -10.94
C ASP A 113 16.80 -22.02 -11.77
N HIS A 114 16.21 -23.13 -11.36
CA HIS A 114 15.05 -23.72 -12.02
C HIS A 114 13.82 -22.80 -12.02
N ILE A 115 13.68 -21.93 -11.00
CA ILE A 115 12.58 -20.98 -10.91
C ILE A 115 12.91 -19.68 -11.66
N TRP A 116 14.12 -19.15 -11.50
CA TRP A 116 14.46 -17.81 -11.98
C TRP A 116 14.77 -17.75 -13.47
N TYR A 117 15.48 -18.73 -14.04
CA TYR A 117 15.82 -18.71 -15.46
C TYR A 117 14.58 -18.66 -16.36
N PRO A 118 13.52 -19.46 -16.14
CA PRO A 118 12.29 -19.33 -16.92
C PRO A 118 11.64 -17.95 -16.87
N VAL A 119 11.75 -17.22 -15.75
CA VAL A 119 11.23 -15.84 -15.63
C VAL A 119 12.04 -14.87 -16.49
N TRP A 120 13.37 -14.97 -16.44
CA TRP A 120 14.24 -14.14 -17.26
C TRP A 120 14.14 -14.45 -18.75
N ASP A 121 14.02 -15.72 -19.13
CA ASP A 121 13.90 -16.16 -20.52
C ASP A 121 12.61 -15.60 -21.18
N MET A 122 11.58 -15.30 -20.39
CA MET A 122 10.36 -14.63 -20.85
C MET A 122 10.51 -13.11 -21.01
N GLY A 123 11.63 -12.54 -20.59
CA GLY A 123 11.85 -11.10 -20.55
C GLY A 123 11.02 -10.39 -19.48
N LEU A 124 10.56 -11.09 -18.44
CA LEU A 124 9.93 -10.48 -17.28
C LEU A 124 10.98 -9.89 -16.35
N ALA A 125 10.73 -8.69 -15.86
CA ALA A 125 11.53 -8.12 -14.79
C ALA A 125 11.26 -8.86 -13.47
N LEU A 126 12.32 -9.22 -12.76
CA LEU A 126 12.28 -10.04 -11.55
C LEU A 126 13.23 -9.43 -10.51
N ASP A 127 12.66 -9.01 -9.38
CA ASP A 127 13.40 -8.81 -8.13
C ASP A 127 13.22 -10.07 -7.28
N HIS A 128 14.33 -10.73 -6.93
CA HIS A 128 14.26 -11.98 -6.22
C HIS A 128 15.31 -12.10 -5.11
N SER A 129 15.00 -12.94 -4.13
CA SER A 129 15.97 -13.32 -3.11
C SER A 129 15.72 -14.75 -2.61
N VAL A 130 16.79 -15.38 -2.13
CA VAL A 130 16.75 -16.70 -1.47
C VAL A 130 17.23 -16.50 -0.06
N ARG A 131 16.38 -16.75 0.94
CA ARG A 131 16.69 -16.45 2.35
C ARG A 131 16.02 -17.42 3.31
N THR A 132 16.64 -17.61 4.46
CA THR A 132 15.93 -18.09 5.65
C THR A 132 14.99 -16.99 6.20
N PRO A 133 13.98 -17.35 7.02
CA PRO A 133 13.17 -16.35 7.72
C PRO A 133 14.00 -15.36 8.55
N ASP A 134 15.06 -15.83 9.19
CA ASP A 134 15.94 -15.00 10.01
C ASP A 134 16.78 -14.04 9.16
N GLU A 135 17.31 -14.47 8.01
CA GLU A 135 18.00 -13.59 7.07
C GLU A 135 17.06 -12.55 6.47
N ALA A 136 15.83 -12.93 6.11
CA ALA A 136 14.82 -12.01 5.61
C ALA A 136 14.49 -10.91 6.65
N ARG A 137 14.35 -11.29 7.92
CA ARG A 137 14.16 -10.35 9.04
C ARG A 137 15.39 -9.49 9.28
N GLY A 138 16.59 -10.07 9.20
CA GLY A 138 17.85 -9.35 9.33
C GLY A 138 17.96 -8.23 8.31
N THR A 139 17.72 -8.52 7.02
CA THR A 139 17.72 -7.49 5.99
C THR A 139 16.62 -6.45 6.21
N ALA A 140 15.43 -6.84 6.66
CA ALA A 140 14.36 -5.90 6.98
C ALA A 140 14.69 -4.98 8.17
N ALA A 141 15.53 -5.43 9.10
CA ALA A 141 16.02 -4.61 10.21
C ALA A 141 17.05 -3.56 9.75
N GLU A 142 17.69 -3.76 8.60
CA GLU A 142 18.67 -2.84 8.03
C GLU A 142 18.05 -1.90 6.98
N ASP A 143 17.18 -2.43 6.13
CA ASP A 143 16.54 -1.70 5.02
C ASP A 143 15.02 -1.57 5.21
N LEU A 144 14.58 -0.32 5.39
CA LEU A 144 13.17 0.04 5.52
C LEU A 144 12.36 -0.34 4.28
N LYS A 145 12.91 -0.26 3.05
CA LYS A 145 12.19 -0.64 1.83
C LYS A 145 11.89 -2.14 1.81
N VAL A 146 12.85 -2.96 2.22
CA VAL A 146 12.66 -4.41 2.36
C VAL A 146 11.61 -4.71 3.43
N GLN A 147 11.67 -4.03 4.58
CA GLN A 147 10.67 -4.17 5.63
C GLN A 147 9.25 -3.88 5.14
N LEU A 148 9.07 -2.78 4.39
CA LEU A 148 7.78 -2.42 3.81
C LEU A 148 7.29 -3.45 2.78
N GLY A 149 8.20 -3.99 1.96
CA GLY A 149 7.86 -5.03 0.98
C GLY A 149 7.37 -6.32 1.66
N LEU A 150 8.03 -6.74 2.74
CA LEU A 150 7.68 -7.95 3.49
C LEU A 150 6.37 -7.82 4.28
N LEU A 151 5.87 -6.61 4.57
CA LEU A 151 4.51 -6.44 5.13
C LEU A 151 3.43 -6.96 4.18
N ASP A 152 3.73 -6.99 2.87
CA ASP A 152 2.85 -7.48 1.83
C ASP A 152 3.15 -8.93 1.42
N ALA A 153 3.95 -9.66 2.22
CA ALA A 153 4.29 -11.05 1.93
C ALA A 153 3.04 -11.94 1.81
N ARG A 154 2.93 -12.64 0.67
CA ARG A 154 1.83 -13.55 0.33
C ARG A 154 2.38 -14.88 -0.17
N HIS A 155 1.89 -15.97 0.39
CA HIS A 155 2.28 -17.32 0.00
C HIS A 155 1.84 -17.61 -1.44
N ILE A 156 2.76 -18.17 -2.24
CA ILE A 156 2.47 -18.72 -3.57
C ILE A 156 2.39 -20.25 -3.49
N ALA A 157 3.47 -20.91 -3.06
CA ALA A 157 3.58 -22.36 -3.03
C ALA A 157 4.66 -22.87 -2.06
N GLY A 158 4.66 -24.17 -1.78
CA GLY A 158 5.60 -24.83 -0.88
C GLY A 158 5.11 -24.87 0.57
N ASP A 159 6.03 -24.75 1.53
CA ASP A 159 5.71 -24.82 2.96
C ASP A 159 5.01 -23.54 3.45
N ALA A 160 3.69 -23.63 3.65
CA ALA A 160 2.89 -22.51 4.14
C ALA A 160 3.28 -22.05 5.55
N ALA A 161 3.83 -22.93 6.40
CA ALA A 161 4.22 -22.57 7.77
C ALA A 161 5.38 -21.57 7.75
N LEU A 162 6.40 -21.78 6.89
CA LEU A 162 7.51 -20.83 6.71
C LEU A 162 7.02 -19.43 6.35
N THR A 163 6.03 -19.34 5.47
CA THR A 163 5.47 -18.05 5.07
C THR A 163 4.67 -17.40 6.20
N ALA A 164 3.87 -18.18 6.93
CA ALA A 164 3.08 -17.70 8.06
C ALA A 164 3.96 -17.19 9.21
N ASP A 165 5.04 -17.91 9.51
CA ASP A 165 6.01 -17.55 10.55
C ASP A 165 6.74 -16.26 10.19
N LEU A 166 7.23 -16.14 8.94
CA LEU A 166 7.84 -14.90 8.45
C LEU A 166 6.89 -13.72 8.58
N ARG A 167 5.65 -13.85 8.08
CA ARG A 167 4.65 -12.76 8.13
C ARG A 167 4.36 -12.30 9.55
N THR A 168 4.21 -13.26 10.46
CA THR A 168 3.95 -12.99 11.87
C THR A 168 5.12 -12.25 12.50
N ALA A 169 6.34 -12.72 12.27
CA ALA A 169 7.55 -12.13 12.81
C ALA A 169 7.80 -10.72 12.25
N VAL A 170 7.71 -10.52 10.93
CA VAL A 170 7.90 -9.21 10.28
C VAL A 170 6.89 -8.18 10.78
N LEU A 171 5.60 -8.57 10.93
CA LEU A 171 4.58 -7.66 11.44
C LEU A 171 4.81 -7.30 12.91
N ALA A 172 5.25 -8.26 13.72
CA ALA A 172 5.63 -8.01 15.11
C ALA A 172 6.83 -7.05 15.20
N ASP A 173 7.86 -7.30 14.40
CA ASP A 173 9.05 -6.45 14.30
C ASP A 173 8.70 -5.03 13.85
N TRP A 174 7.86 -4.88 12.82
CA TRP A 174 7.37 -3.59 12.36
C TRP A 174 6.66 -2.80 13.45
N ARG A 175 5.73 -3.44 14.17
CA ARG A 175 4.99 -2.81 15.27
C ARG A 175 5.90 -2.41 16.43
N ALA A 176 6.84 -3.28 16.80
CA ALA A 176 7.80 -2.99 17.86
C ALA A 176 8.73 -1.82 17.50
N GLN A 177 9.15 -1.74 16.24
CA GLN A 177 10.09 -0.74 15.74
C GLN A 177 9.41 0.55 15.24
N ALA A 178 8.08 0.57 15.11
CA ALA A 178 7.32 1.68 14.53
C ALA A 178 7.67 3.07 15.09
N PRO A 179 7.90 3.26 16.41
CA PRO A 179 8.30 4.57 16.92
C PRO A 179 9.62 5.11 16.35
N ARG A 180 10.53 4.21 15.92
CA ARG A 180 11.78 4.57 15.23
C ARG A 180 11.59 4.64 13.72
N ARG A 181 10.90 3.65 13.14
CA ARG A 181 10.76 3.48 11.69
C ARG A 181 9.80 4.46 11.02
N LEU A 182 8.75 4.92 11.71
CA LEU A 182 7.80 5.86 11.11
C LEU A 182 8.43 7.23 10.81
N PRO A 183 9.27 7.83 11.68
CA PRO A 183 10.05 9.00 11.31
C PRO A 183 10.96 8.78 10.10
N GLU A 184 11.63 7.63 10.02
CA GLU A 184 12.46 7.26 8.85
C GLU A 184 11.61 7.19 7.57
N LEU A 185 10.42 6.57 7.64
CA LEU A 185 9.47 6.50 6.54
C LEU A 185 8.95 7.89 6.13
N HIS A 186 8.67 8.76 7.09
CA HIS A 186 8.21 10.12 6.81
C HIS A 186 9.27 10.91 6.04
N ALA A 187 10.54 10.82 6.47
CA ALA A 187 11.66 11.46 5.78
C ALA A 187 11.80 10.94 4.33
N LEU A 188 11.66 9.63 4.10
CA LEU A 188 11.66 9.08 2.74
C LEU A 188 10.50 9.58 1.88
N CYS A 189 9.31 9.76 2.47
CA CYS A 189 8.17 10.37 1.76
C CYS A 189 8.45 11.84 1.39
N GLN A 190 9.05 12.62 2.30
CA GLN A 190 9.41 14.02 2.05
C GLN A 190 10.47 14.14 0.95
N GLU A 191 11.57 13.38 1.04
CA GLU A 191 12.65 13.39 0.05
C GLU A 191 12.11 13.04 -1.36
N ARG A 192 11.21 12.06 -1.43
CA ARG A 192 10.55 11.69 -2.68
C ARG A 192 9.65 12.80 -3.20
N ALA A 193 8.85 13.44 -2.34
CA ALA A 193 8.00 14.56 -2.71
C ALA A 193 8.81 15.75 -3.25
N GLU A 194 9.98 16.04 -2.67
CA GLU A 194 10.90 17.06 -3.16
C GLU A 194 11.46 16.74 -4.55
N ARG A 195 11.80 15.47 -4.81
CA ARG A 195 12.36 15.03 -6.08
C ARG A 195 11.32 14.92 -7.21
N HIS A 196 10.13 14.42 -6.90
CA HIS A 196 9.11 14.10 -7.90
C HIS A 196 7.99 15.14 -7.98
N GLY A 197 7.91 16.06 -7.03
CA GLY A 197 6.85 17.07 -6.94
C GLY A 197 5.52 16.52 -6.44
N GLU A 198 4.49 17.36 -6.52
CA GLU A 198 3.13 17.01 -6.11
C GLU A 198 2.28 16.61 -7.31
N LEU A 199 1.77 15.38 -7.28
CA LEU A 199 1.07 14.75 -8.40
C LEU A 199 -0.08 15.64 -8.94
N GLN A 200 -0.81 16.31 -8.04
CA GLN A 200 -1.93 17.20 -8.35
C GLN A 200 -1.57 18.49 -9.12
N PHE A 201 -0.28 18.83 -9.24
CA PHE A 201 0.19 20.07 -9.88
C PHE A 201 1.09 19.81 -11.11
N LEU A 202 1.35 18.55 -11.45
CA LEU A 202 2.27 18.18 -12.52
C LEU A 202 1.50 17.92 -13.82
N LEU A 203 1.93 18.56 -14.91
CA LEU A 203 1.40 18.29 -16.25
C LEU A 203 1.80 16.91 -16.77
N GLU A 204 2.95 16.38 -16.34
CA GLU A 204 3.41 15.03 -16.67
C GLU A 204 3.71 14.24 -15.38
N PRO A 205 2.67 13.84 -14.62
CA PRO A 205 2.83 13.30 -13.28
C PRO A 205 3.48 11.91 -13.30
N ASP A 206 4.31 11.63 -12.29
CA ASP A 206 4.69 10.27 -11.93
C ASP A 206 3.61 9.68 -11.01
N LEU A 207 2.86 8.70 -11.50
CA LEU A 207 1.71 8.11 -10.80
C LEU A 207 2.10 7.34 -9.54
N LYS A 208 3.37 6.93 -9.45
CA LYS A 208 3.89 6.09 -8.38
C LYS A 208 4.62 6.91 -7.34
N GLU A 209 5.61 7.68 -7.78
CA GLU A 209 6.59 8.33 -6.91
C GLU A 209 6.24 9.78 -6.56
N ALA A 210 5.36 10.50 -7.28
CA ALA A 210 4.98 11.85 -6.86
C ALA A 210 4.16 11.87 -5.55
N ARG A 211 4.15 13.02 -4.84
CA ARG A 211 3.34 13.19 -3.63
C ARG A 211 1.85 13.06 -3.98
N GLY A 212 1.13 12.22 -3.22
CA GLY A 212 -0.25 11.82 -3.53
C GLY A 212 -0.33 10.62 -4.47
N GLY A 213 0.79 10.01 -4.83
CA GLY A 213 0.88 8.83 -5.70
C GLY A 213 0.74 7.50 -4.97
N LEU A 214 0.94 6.40 -5.70
CA LEU A 214 0.78 5.03 -5.19
C LEU A 214 1.74 4.70 -4.03
N ARG A 215 2.93 5.32 -4.00
CA ARG A 215 3.90 5.09 -2.92
C ARG A 215 3.43 5.70 -1.59
N ASP A 216 2.71 6.83 -1.62
CA ASP A 216 2.09 7.40 -0.41
C ASP A 216 0.95 6.52 0.10
N ALA A 217 0.11 5.99 -0.79
CA ALA A 217 -0.92 5.02 -0.41
C ALA A 217 -0.31 3.75 0.23
N THR A 218 0.85 3.33 -0.25
CA THR A 218 1.61 2.21 0.36
C THR A 218 2.14 2.57 1.75
N ALA A 219 2.65 3.78 1.95
CA ALA A 219 3.09 4.27 3.25
C ALA A 219 1.93 4.34 4.26
N LEU A 220 0.76 4.82 3.84
CA LEU A 220 -0.45 4.85 4.68
C LEU A 220 -0.84 3.46 5.18
N ARG A 221 -0.77 2.44 4.31
CA ARG A 221 -1.02 1.04 4.73
C ARG A 221 0.00 0.55 5.75
N ALA A 222 1.28 0.88 5.58
CA ALA A 222 2.31 0.52 6.54
C ALA A 222 2.10 1.19 7.90
N ILE A 223 1.67 2.47 7.91
CA ILE A 223 1.30 3.16 9.15
C ILE A 223 0.11 2.45 9.82
N ALA A 224 -0.94 2.10 9.08
CA ALA A 224 -2.07 1.34 9.63
C ALA A 224 -1.64 0.00 10.24
N ALA A 225 -0.71 -0.71 9.58
CA ALA A 225 -0.16 -1.98 10.10
C ALA A 225 0.62 -1.82 11.42
N SER A 226 1.14 -0.62 11.70
CA SER A 226 1.85 -0.30 12.96
C SER A 226 0.92 -0.10 14.17
N TRP A 227 -0.38 0.06 13.94
CA TRP A 227 -1.39 0.44 14.94
C TRP A 227 -1.20 1.82 15.60
N LEU A 228 -0.33 2.68 15.07
CA LEU A 228 -0.10 4.01 15.63
C LEU A 228 -1.10 5.05 15.13
N ALA A 229 -1.51 4.95 13.87
CA ALA A 229 -2.51 5.80 13.26
C ALA A 229 -3.21 5.01 12.16
N ASP A 230 -4.40 5.46 11.76
CA ASP A 230 -5.10 4.96 10.58
C ASP A 230 -5.45 6.13 9.68
N ALA A 231 -5.45 5.89 8.37
CA ALA A 231 -5.74 6.91 7.39
C ALA A 231 -7.26 7.14 7.28
N PRO A 232 -7.70 8.36 6.94
CA PRO A 232 -9.07 8.59 6.50
C PRO A 232 -9.41 7.62 5.36
N ARG A 233 -10.45 6.80 5.56
CA ARG A 233 -10.82 5.73 4.61
C ARG A 233 -11.68 6.23 3.46
N GLU A 234 -12.37 7.34 3.65
CA GLU A 234 -13.30 7.90 2.66
C GLU A 234 -12.56 8.23 1.36
N GLY A 235 -12.96 7.58 0.27
CA GLY A 235 -12.41 7.79 -1.08
C GLY A 235 -10.96 7.30 -1.29
N LEU A 236 -10.22 6.90 -0.25
CA LEU A 236 -8.80 6.53 -0.36
C LEU A 236 -8.60 5.30 -1.25
N ASP A 237 -9.41 4.26 -1.07
CA ASP A 237 -9.33 3.06 -1.89
C ASP A 237 -9.72 3.34 -3.35
N ASP A 238 -10.71 4.21 -3.60
CA ASP A 238 -11.10 4.61 -4.95
C ASP A 238 -10.02 5.44 -5.64
N ALA A 239 -9.42 6.39 -4.93
CA ALA A 239 -8.31 7.20 -5.42
C ALA A 239 -7.12 6.31 -5.82
N ARG A 240 -6.77 5.36 -4.96
CA ARG A 240 -5.70 4.40 -5.22
C ARG A 240 -6.03 3.49 -6.40
N ARG A 241 -7.27 3.00 -6.49
CA ARG A 241 -7.76 2.19 -7.63
C ARG A 241 -7.61 2.95 -8.95
N ARG A 242 -8.06 4.20 -9.00
CA ARG A 242 -7.96 5.05 -10.21
C ARG A 242 -6.51 5.28 -10.65
N LEU A 243 -5.60 5.53 -9.72
CA LEU A 243 -4.17 5.65 -10.05
C LEU A 243 -3.57 4.33 -10.57
N LEU A 244 -3.96 3.18 -10.01
CA LEU A 244 -3.55 1.87 -10.55
C LEU A 244 -4.13 1.62 -11.94
N ASP A 245 -5.39 1.98 -12.18
CA ASP A 245 -6.03 1.81 -13.47
C ASP A 245 -5.38 2.70 -14.55
N ALA A 246 -5.05 3.95 -14.21
CA ALA A 246 -4.27 4.83 -15.08
C ALA A 246 -2.87 4.29 -15.37
N ARG A 247 -2.19 3.74 -14.37
CA ARG A 247 -0.89 3.08 -14.53
C ARG A 247 -0.98 1.86 -15.45
N ASP A 248 -2.01 1.04 -15.29
CA ASP A 248 -2.22 -0.13 -16.14
C ASP A 248 -2.49 0.26 -17.59
N ALA A 249 -3.33 1.27 -17.81
CA ALA A 249 -3.57 1.84 -19.14
C ALA A 249 -2.27 2.40 -19.76
N LEU A 250 -1.46 3.13 -18.99
CA LEU A 250 -0.16 3.64 -19.44
C LEU A 250 0.79 2.52 -19.86
N HIS A 251 0.88 1.44 -19.08
CA HIS A 251 1.71 0.28 -19.40
C HIS A 251 1.26 -0.45 -20.68
N LEU A 252 -0.05 -0.50 -20.93
CA LEU A 252 -0.61 -1.17 -22.12
C LEU A 252 -0.45 -0.31 -23.36
N SER A 253 -0.74 0.99 -23.25
CA SER A 253 -0.62 1.96 -24.34
C SER A 253 0.83 2.10 -24.82
N THR A 254 1.78 2.18 -23.90
CA THR A 254 3.21 2.37 -24.23
C THR A 254 3.96 1.06 -24.46
N GLY A 255 3.43 -0.06 -23.95
CA GLY A 255 4.13 -1.34 -23.89
C GLY A 255 5.32 -1.35 -22.91
N ARG A 256 5.50 -0.32 -22.07
CA ARG A 256 6.67 -0.11 -21.20
C ARG A 256 6.27 -0.10 -19.71
N ALA A 257 7.22 -0.44 -18.85
CA ALA A 257 7.11 -0.32 -17.40
C ALA A 257 7.40 1.12 -16.94
N THR A 258 6.57 2.07 -17.37
CA THR A 258 6.74 3.50 -17.02
C THR A 258 5.63 3.98 -16.10
N ASP A 259 6.01 4.74 -15.08
CA ASP A 259 5.10 5.35 -14.12
C ASP A 259 4.82 6.84 -14.44
N ARG A 260 5.54 7.43 -15.41
CA ARG A 260 5.39 8.84 -15.80
C ARG A 260 4.40 9.00 -16.95
N LEU A 261 3.31 9.72 -16.69
CA LEU A 261 2.29 10.04 -17.66
C LEU A 261 2.71 11.26 -18.51
N ALA A 262 3.54 11.01 -19.53
CA ALA A 262 3.98 12.06 -20.46
C ALA A 262 2.82 12.61 -21.30
N LEU A 263 2.92 13.88 -21.71
CA LEU A 263 1.83 14.60 -22.38
C LEU A 263 1.29 13.87 -23.61
N GLN A 264 2.19 13.30 -24.42
CA GLN A 264 1.85 12.57 -25.64
C GLN A 264 1.05 11.27 -25.40
N GLU A 265 1.11 10.69 -24.20
CA GLU A 265 0.42 9.44 -23.87
C GLU A 265 -0.97 9.71 -23.28
N GLN A 266 -1.28 10.95 -22.87
CA GLN A 266 -2.45 11.26 -22.05
C GLN A 266 -3.77 10.99 -22.77
N ASP A 267 -3.91 11.39 -24.03
CA ASP A 267 -5.13 11.13 -24.80
C ASP A 267 -5.34 9.63 -25.04
N GLN A 268 -4.26 8.89 -25.31
CA GLN A 268 -4.33 7.44 -25.49
C GLN A 268 -4.74 6.73 -24.19
N VAL A 269 -4.16 7.14 -23.06
CA VAL A 269 -4.52 6.61 -21.74
C VAL A 269 -5.96 6.99 -21.36
N ALA A 270 -6.40 8.20 -21.67
CA ALA A 270 -7.78 8.64 -21.44
C ALA A 270 -8.76 7.76 -22.22
N GLY A 271 -8.51 7.53 -23.51
CA GLY A 271 -9.32 6.65 -24.34
C GLY A 271 -9.38 5.21 -23.83
N ALA A 272 -8.24 4.67 -23.39
CA ALA A 272 -8.18 3.31 -22.81
C ALA A 272 -8.98 3.16 -21.49
N LEU A 273 -9.17 4.25 -20.76
CA LEU A 273 -10.00 4.29 -19.55
C LEU A 273 -11.46 4.69 -19.83
N GLY A 274 -11.83 4.92 -21.08
CA GLY A 274 -13.17 5.39 -21.46
C GLY A 274 -13.46 6.83 -21.02
N LEU A 275 -12.43 7.64 -20.82
CA LEU A 275 -12.54 9.07 -20.52
C LEU A 275 -12.61 9.89 -21.81
N LEU A 276 -13.13 11.11 -21.71
CA LEU A 276 -13.35 11.98 -22.86
C LEU A 276 -12.05 12.40 -23.55
N ASP A 277 -11.06 12.82 -22.76
CA ASP A 277 -9.82 13.47 -23.21
C ASP A 277 -8.76 13.46 -22.10
N ALA A 278 -7.54 13.90 -22.44
CA ALA A 278 -6.45 14.12 -21.49
C ALA A 278 -6.84 14.99 -20.28
N ASP A 279 -7.66 16.02 -20.47
CA ASP A 279 -8.11 16.91 -19.39
C ASP A 279 -8.99 16.16 -18.37
N ALA A 280 -9.87 15.28 -18.85
CA ALA A 280 -10.67 14.43 -17.98
C ALA A 280 -9.82 13.41 -17.21
N LEU A 281 -8.81 12.85 -17.84
CA LEU A 281 -7.82 11.99 -17.19
C LEU A 281 -7.07 12.73 -16.09
N LEU A 282 -6.46 13.88 -16.40
CA LEU A 282 -5.69 14.66 -15.44
C LEU A 282 -6.56 15.13 -14.27
N ARG A 283 -7.81 15.55 -14.51
CA ARG A 283 -8.74 15.90 -13.43
C ARG A 283 -8.97 14.75 -12.47
N GLN A 284 -9.26 13.55 -12.98
CA GLN A 284 -9.46 12.36 -12.15
C GLN A 284 -8.19 11.99 -11.35
N ILE A 285 -7.03 12.11 -11.98
CA ILE A 285 -5.72 11.87 -11.35
C ILE A 285 -5.48 12.89 -10.23
N TYR A 286 -5.73 14.18 -10.46
CA TYR A 286 -5.54 15.23 -9.46
C TYR A 286 -6.51 15.10 -8.28
N GLU A 287 -7.76 14.75 -8.53
CA GLU A 287 -8.73 14.45 -7.46
C GLU A 287 -8.27 13.27 -6.59
N SER A 288 -7.78 12.20 -7.22
CA SER A 288 -7.26 11.02 -6.53
C SER A 288 -6.02 11.37 -5.70
N ALA A 289 -5.09 12.15 -6.28
CA ALA A 289 -3.89 12.59 -5.58
C ALA A 289 -4.18 13.54 -4.41
N ARG A 290 -5.21 14.39 -4.51
CA ARG A 290 -5.66 15.23 -3.40
C ARG A 290 -6.17 14.40 -2.23
N ILE A 291 -6.97 13.37 -2.50
CA ILE A 291 -7.49 12.47 -1.47
C ILE A 291 -6.33 11.77 -0.75
N ILE A 292 -5.37 11.21 -1.51
CA ILE A 292 -4.21 10.53 -0.93
C ILE A 292 -3.33 11.51 -0.16
N SER A 293 -3.05 12.70 -0.70
CA SER A 293 -2.22 13.71 -0.03
C SER A 293 -2.86 14.20 1.26
N TYR A 294 -4.16 14.45 1.25
CA TYR A 294 -4.92 14.80 2.46
C TYR A 294 -4.84 13.68 3.50
N ALA A 295 -5.08 12.44 3.10
CA ALA A 295 -4.98 11.29 3.99
C ALA A 295 -3.57 11.15 4.57
N SER A 296 -2.52 11.33 3.77
CA SER A 296 -1.13 11.36 4.21
C SER A 296 -0.88 12.44 5.24
N ASP A 297 -1.31 13.69 5.00
CA ASP A 297 -1.06 14.80 5.93
C ASP A 297 -1.76 14.59 7.28
N VAL A 298 -3.01 14.15 7.27
CA VAL A 298 -3.76 13.86 8.51
C VAL A 298 -3.09 12.73 9.28
N THR A 299 -2.71 11.66 8.59
CA THR A 299 -2.09 10.48 9.21
C THR A 299 -0.73 10.82 9.82
N TRP A 300 0.11 11.59 9.12
CA TRP A 300 1.42 11.98 9.64
C TRP A 300 1.33 12.90 10.85
N ARG A 301 0.40 13.85 10.86
CA ARG A 301 0.13 14.68 12.06
C ARG A 301 -0.29 13.82 13.26
N GLU A 302 -1.14 12.82 13.03
CA GLU A 302 -1.56 11.88 14.07
C GLU A 302 -0.39 11.03 14.59
N VAL A 303 0.44 10.50 13.70
CA VAL A 303 1.66 9.77 14.06
C VAL A 303 2.56 10.63 14.93
N GLU A 304 2.85 11.88 14.52
CA GLU A 304 3.67 12.80 15.30
C GLU A 304 3.08 13.05 16.69
N ARG A 305 1.77 13.29 16.78
CA ARG A 305 1.06 13.50 18.05
C ARG A 305 1.22 12.31 18.99
N VAL A 306 1.03 11.09 18.47
CA VAL A 306 1.18 9.84 19.25
C VAL A 306 2.62 9.63 19.71
N LEU A 307 3.60 9.92 18.85
CA LEU A 307 5.02 9.78 19.20
C LEU A 307 5.47 10.82 20.25
N ARG A 308 5.02 12.08 20.13
CA ARG A 308 5.28 13.15 21.13
C ARG A 308 4.66 12.81 22.48
N ALA A 309 3.42 12.33 22.51
CA ALA A 309 2.77 11.92 23.77
C ALA A 309 3.55 10.80 24.49
N ARG A 310 4.11 9.85 23.73
CA ARG A 310 4.93 8.76 24.26
C ARG A 310 6.29 9.22 24.78
N SER A 311 6.95 10.16 24.11
CA SER A 311 8.22 10.71 24.57
C SER A 311 8.04 11.56 25.84
N ALA A 312 6.97 12.35 25.93
CA ALA A 312 6.64 13.18 27.09
C ALA A 312 6.27 12.38 28.36
N ALA A 313 5.76 11.15 28.21
CA ALA A 313 5.44 10.28 29.34
C ALA A 313 6.68 9.67 30.04
N ARG A 314 7.79 9.48 29.32
CA ARG A 314 9.03 8.87 29.84
C ARG A 314 9.73 9.68 30.95
N PRO A 315 9.91 11.01 30.85
CA PRO A 315 10.49 11.81 31.93
C PRO A 315 9.64 11.83 33.20
N ARG A 316 8.29 11.84 33.06
CA ARG A 316 7.37 11.87 34.21
C ARG A 316 7.43 10.59 35.05
N LEU A 317 7.53 9.41 34.41
CA LEU A 317 7.71 8.13 35.10
C LEU A 317 9.06 8.04 35.81
N ARG A 318 10.13 8.58 35.20
CA ARG A 318 11.47 8.63 35.82
C ARG A 318 11.52 9.59 37.01
N ALA A 319 10.79 10.71 36.98
CA ALA A 319 10.63 11.62 38.10
C ALA A 319 9.76 11.04 39.24
N LEU A 320 8.75 10.22 38.91
CA LEU A 320 7.90 9.56 39.90
C LEU A 320 8.57 8.36 40.58
N LEU A 321 9.43 7.62 39.86
CA LEU A 321 10.17 6.47 40.38
C LEU A 321 11.57 6.83 40.90
N GLY A 322 12.11 7.99 40.52
CA GLY A 322 13.41 8.50 40.97
C GLY A 322 13.25 9.81 41.74
N GLY A 323 12.89 9.72 43.03
CA GLY A 323 12.71 10.94 43.81
C GLY A 323 12.32 10.79 45.28
N ARG A 324 12.97 9.90 46.04
CA ARG A 324 13.12 10.10 47.49
C ARG A 324 14.44 10.84 47.70
N GLY A 325 14.38 12.18 47.72
CA GLY A 325 15.49 13.02 48.18
C GLY A 325 15.65 14.31 47.38
N GLY A 326 15.40 15.45 48.03
CA GLY A 326 15.91 16.75 47.61
C GLY A 326 14.83 17.75 47.22
N ALA A 327 14.47 18.62 48.18
CA ALA A 327 13.64 19.78 47.98
C ALA A 327 14.32 20.81 47.06
N GLY A 328 13.52 21.45 46.19
CA GLY A 328 13.89 22.70 45.51
C GLY A 328 13.82 22.62 43.99
N GLY A 329 12.80 23.25 43.40
CA GLY A 329 12.74 23.52 41.96
C GLY A 329 11.42 23.10 41.33
N GLY A 330 10.50 24.05 41.18
CA GLY A 330 9.31 23.86 40.36
C GLY A 330 9.73 23.58 38.92
N ALA A 331 9.40 22.38 38.42
CA ALA A 331 9.75 21.95 37.09
C ALA A 331 8.48 21.78 36.24
N ASP A 332 8.32 22.74 35.33
CA ASP A 332 7.95 22.54 33.93
C ASP A 332 6.58 21.92 33.63
N ALA A 333 5.54 22.72 33.86
CA ALA A 333 4.26 22.57 33.19
C ALA A 333 4.40 23.08 31.75
N GLY A 334 4.81 22.19 30.83
CA GLY A 334 4.71 22.29 29.36
C GLY A 334 4.88 23.70 28.79
N GLU A 335 6.04 23.98 28.19
CA GLU A 335 6.38 25.23 27.52
C GLU A 335 5.23 25.75 26.65
N ARG A 336 4.50 26.75 27.17
CA ARG A 336 3.43 27.45 26.48
C ARG A 336 4.02 28.72 25.89
N SER A 337 4.15 28.75 24.58
CA SER A 337 4.62 29.96 23.90
C SER A 337 3.44 30.90 23.67
N PRO A 338 3.46 32.14 24.19
CA PRO A 338 2.39 33.10 23.93
C PRO A 338 2.43 33.54 22.46
N LEU A 339 1.35 33.29 21.72
CA LEU A 339 1.20 33.74 20.33
C LEU A 339 0.47 35.09 20.25
N ALA A 340 -0.55 35.27 21.10
CA ALA A 340 -1.32 36.51 21.23
C ALA A 340 -2.03 36.57 22.60
N GLU A 341 -2.68 37.70 22.92
CA GLU A 341 -3.50 37.82 24.12
C GLU A 341 -4.62 36.75 24.09
N GLY A 342 -4.66 35.87 25.09
CA GLY A 342 -5.63 34.78 25.14
C GLY A 342 -5.32 33.57 24.24
N VAL A 343 -4.21 33.55 23.50
CA VAL A 343 -3.83 32.47 22.58
C VAL A 343 -2.41 31.98 22.88
N VAL A 344 -2.26 30.68 23.10
CA VAL A 344 -0.96 30.05 23.34
C VAL A 344 -0.75 28.89 22.39
N GLU A 345 0.49 28.69 21.98
CA GLU A 345 0.91 27.43 21.38
C GLU A 345 1.13 26.41 22.49
N GLN A 346 0.47 25.26 22.41
CA GLN A 346 0.70 24.13 23.29
C GLN A 346 0.76 22.85 22.46
N ASP A 347 1.86 22.10 22.56
CA ASP A 347 2.07 20.84 21.83
C ASP A 347 1.99 20.97 20.28
N GLY A 348 2.23 22.18 19.74
CA GLY A 348 2.15 22.50 18.31
C GLY A 348 0.74 22.86 17.81
N GLU A 349 -0.23 22.96 18.72
CA GLU A 349 -1.57 23.47 18.44
C GLU A 349 -1.76 24.86 19.03
N VAL A 350 -2.52 25.69 18.32
CA VAL A 350 -2.96 27.00 18.81
C VAL A 350 -4.18 26.79 19.70
N VAL A 351 -4.01 26.93 21.01
CA VAL A 351 -5.08 26.74 22.01
C VAL A 351 -5.40 28.06 22.71
N LEU A 352 -6.65 28.18 23.18
CA LEU A 352 -7.04 29.31 24.01
C LEU A 352 -6.41 29.18 25.39
N ALA A 353 -5.80 30.26 25.87
CA ALA A 353 -5.28 30.34 27.23
C ALA A 353 -6.43 30.13 28.24
N ARG A 354 -6.13 29.57 29.41
CA ARG A 354 -7.14 29.32 30.46
C ARG A 354 -7.89 30.58 30.93
N ALA A 355 -7.31 31.76 30.73
CA ALA A 355 -7.91 33.05 31.05
C ALA A 355 -8.62 33.73 29.85
N ALA A 356 -8.58 33.12 28.66
CA ALA A 356 -9.18 33.66 27.45
C ALA A 356 -10.71 33.73 27.60
N ARG A 357 -11.29 34.83 27.13
CA ARG A 357 -12.74 35.06 27.09
C ARG A 357 -13.19 35.24 25.64
N PRO A 358 -13.35 34.13 24.89
CA PRO A 358 -13.68 34.17 23.45
C PRO A 358 -15.04 34.83 23.18
N ASP A 359 -15.92 34.93 24.17
CA ASP A 359 -17.19 35.65 24.11
C ASP A 359 -17.05 37.19 24.13
N ARG A 360 -15.89 37.70 24.55
CA ARG A 360 -15.61 39.14 24.71
C ARG A 360 -14.52 39.67 23.79
N ASP A 361 -13.84 38.80 23.07
CA ASP A 361 -12.75 39.14 22.18
C ASP A 361 -13.22 39.09 20.71
N PRO A 362 -13.39 40.24 20.03
CA PRO A 362 -13.87 40.29 18.66
C PRO A 362 -12.85 39.76 17.64
N VAL A 363 -11.61 39.46 18.05
CA VAL A 363 -10.53 38.98 17.18
C VAL A 363 -10.41 37.44 17.23
N LEU A 364 -11.03 36.78 18.21
CA LEU A 364 -11.01 35.32 18.35
C LEU A 364 -12.18 34.66 17.60
N PRO A 365 -11.94 33.92 16.50
CA PRO A 365 -13.00 33.40 15.61
C PRO A 365 -13.84 32.26 16.20
N CYS A 366 -13.57 31.81 17.43
CA CYS A 366 -14.23 30.65 18.08
C CYS A 366 -15.18 31.06 19.22
N GLY A 367 -15.95 32.14 19.06
CA GLY A 367 -17.06 32.45 19.96
C GLY A 367 -18.30 31.60 19.62
N PRO A 368 -19.03 31.02 20.58
CA PRO A 368 -20.30 30.35 20.31
C PRO A 368 -21.30 31.35 19.70
N PRO A 369 -22.23 30.91 18.81
CA PRO A 369 -23.18 31.80 18.17
C PRO A 369 -24.00 32.54 19.23
N ARG A 370 -24.08 33.88 19.10
CA ARG A 370 -24.91 34.71 19.97
C ARG A 370 -26.36 34.20 19.91
N PRO A 371 -27.02 33.91 21.05
CA PRO A 371 -28.42 33.55 21.03
C PRO A 371 -29.25 34.72 20.48
N PRO A 372 -30.31 34.46 19.70
CA PRO A 372 -31.16 35.51 19.18
C PRO A 372 -31.84 36.29 20.31
N PRO A 373 -32.12 37.59 20.13
CA PRO A 373 -32.81 38.38 21.14
C PRO A 373 -34.18 37.77 21.45
N ARG A 374 -34.49 37.63 22.75
CA ARG A 374 -35.79 37.12 23.21
C ARG A 374 -36.90 38.07 22.75
N PRO A 375 -38.04 37.58 22.26
CA PRO A 375 -39.17 38.44 21.92
C PRO A 375 -39.73 39.08 23.20
N ASP A 376 -39.90 40.40 23.17
CA ASP A 376 -40.54 41.17 24.23
C ASP A 376 -41.97 40.65 24.46
N SER A 377 -42.19 39.99 25.58
CA SER A 377 -43.52 39.65 26.07
C SER A 377 -44.21 40.91 26.59
N ARG A 378 -44.82 41.67 25.69
CA ARG A 378 -45.88 42.64 25.98
C ARG A 378 -47.04 42.47 24.99
N CYS A 379 -47.93 41.51 25.28
CA CYS A 379 -49.31 41.61 24.82
C CYS A 379 -50.07 42.55 25.77
N PRO A 380 -50.69 43.65 25.29
CA PRO A 380 -51.67 44.37 26.08
C PRO A 380 -52.97 43.56 26.10
N ARG A 381 -53.50 43.31 27.30
CA ARG A 381 -54.91 42.94 27.47
C ARG A 381 -55.74 44.22 27.34
N THR A 382 -56.74 44.20 26.47
CA THR A 382 -57.86 45.14 26.44
C THR A 382 -59.17 44.33 26.54
N PRO A 383 -60.25 44.96 27.02
CA PRO A 383 -61.17 44.39 28.01
C PRO A 383 -62.22 43.43 27.46
#